data_AF-A0A355V9G9-F1
#
_entry.id   AF-A0A355V9G9-F1
#
_cell.length_a   1.000
_cell.length_b   1.000
_cell.length_c   1.000
_cell.angle_alpha   90.00
_cell.angle_beta   90.00
_cell.angle_gamma   90.00
#
_symmetry.space_group_name_H-M   'P 1'
#
loop_
_entity.id
_entity.type
_entity.pdbx_description
1 polymer ?
#
loop_
_entity_poly.entity_id
_entity_poly.type
_entity_poly.pdbx_seq_one_letter_code
_entity_poly.pdbx_strand_id
1 'polypeptide(L)'
;MKLILVNQRYGHSRTIVIRGWLKGLLSLCLLGAPVALGYLGYQLAVSDSDANQLVSQEATEKWQQKLDEQSQTLAQLKRNAEVQLEALTTRLATLQARMLRLDALGERLTTVADLDTSEFDFSQPPAAGGILISDSGTV
;
A
#
# COMPACT_ATOMS: atom_id res chain seq x y z
N MET A 1 -30.19 -51.59 21.48
CA MET A 1 -31.12 -51.42 20.34
C MET A 1 -30.63 -52.29 19.18
N LYS A 2 -31.50 -53.07 18.54
CA LYS A 2 -31.15 -54.07 17.50
C LYS A 2 -31.46 -53.50 16.12
N LEU A 3 -30.46 -53.47 15.24
CA LEU A 3 -30.61 -53.19 13.81
C LEU A 3 -30.40 -54.51 13.05
N ILE A 4 -31.37 -54.89 12.22
CA ILE A 4 -31.35 -56.12 11.44
C ILE A 4 -31.08 -55.72 9.99
N LEU A 5 -29.87 -55.98 9.50
CA LEU A 5 -29.56 -55.86 8.08
C LEU A 5 -29.92 -57.19 7.41
N VAL A 6 -30.94 -57.20 6.55
CA VAL A 6 -31.33 -58.37 5.77
C VAL A 6 -30.76 -58.23 4.35
N ASN A 7 -29.92 -59.19 3.95
CA ASN A 7 -29.41 -59.29 2.58
C ASN A 7 -30.08 -60.50 1.90
N GLN A 8 -30.81 -60.25 0.81
CA GLN A 8 -31.82 -61.14 0.23
C GLN A 8 -31.31 -62.28 -0.65
N ARG A 9 -29.98 -62.52 -0.76
CA ARG A 9 -29.48 -63.52 -1.73
C ARG A 9 -28.70 -64.72 -1.20
N TYR A 10 -28.34 -64.78 0.08
CA TYR A 10 -27.73 -65.99 0.65
C TYR A 10 -28.19 -66.19 2.09
N GLY A 11 -28.85 -67.32 2.36
CA GLY A 11 -29.52 -67.68 3.60
C GLY A 11 -28.60 -67.99 4.80
N HIS A 12 -27.60 -67.16 5.05
CA HIS A 12 -26.76 -67.23 6.25
C HIS A 12 -26.77 -65.90 7.00
N SER A 13 -27.69 -65.80 7.97
CA SER A 13 -27.76 -64.71 8.94
C SER A 13 -26.57 -64.82 9.90
N ARG A 14 -25.52 -64.02 9.68
CA ARG A 14 -24.49 -63.79 10.71
C ARG A 14 -24.80 -62.48 11.42
N THR A 15 -25.39 -62.60 12.60
CA THR A 15 -25.78 -61.50 13.46
C THR A 15 -24.55 -60.95 14.17
N ILE A 16 -24.05 -59.78 13.77
CA ILE A 16 -22.98 -59.09 14.50
C ILE A 16 -23.63 -58.36 15.67
N VAL A 17 -23.57 -58.99 16.84
CA VAL A 17 -24.06 -58.39 18.09
C VAL A 17 -23.05 -57.34 18.52
N ILE A 18 -23.44 -56.07 18.53
CA ILE A 18 -22.62 -54.96 19.05
C ILE A 18 -22.49 -55.15 20.57
N ARG A 19 -21.49 -55.92 21.00
CA ARG A 19 -21.08 -56.05 22.41
C ARG A 19 -20.64 -54.67 22.88
N GLY A 20 -21.03 -54.26 24.11
CA GLY A 20 -20.74 -52.92 24.65
C GLY A 20 -19.27 -52.49 24.55
N TRP A 21 -18.35 -53.45 24.54
CA TRP A 21 -16.92 -53.23 24.30
C TRP A 21 -16.59 -52.65 22.92
N LEU A 22 -17.31 -53.05 21.86
CA LEU A 22 -17.14 -52.49 20.52
C LEU A 22 -17.62 -51.03 20.44
N LYS A 23 -18.64 -50.65 21.23
CA LYS A 23 -19.04 -49.23 21.39
C LYS A 23 -17.95 -48.43 22.11
N GLY A 24 -17.31 -49.03 23.12
CA GLY A 24 -16.17 -48.44 23.81
C GLY A 24 -14.97 -48.22 22.88
N LEU A 25 -14.62 -49.22 22.07
CA LEU A 25 -13.50 -49.13 21.13
C LEU A 25 -13.77 -48.10 20.02
N LEU A 26 -14.99 -48.07 19.48
CA LEU A 26 -15.38 -47.09 18.46
C LEU A 26 -15.41 -45.66 19.04
N SER A 27 -15.86 -45.48 20.29
CA SER A 27 -15.80 -44.20 20.98
C SER A 27 -14.37 -43.75 21.28
N LEU A 28 -13.49 -44.67 21.66
CA LEU A 28 -12.08 -44.38 21.93
C LEU A 28 -11.33 -44.01 20.65
N CYS A 29 -11.61 -44.67 19.54
CA CYS A 29 -11.01 -44.34 18.24
C CYS A 29 -11.48 -42.96 17.75
N LEU A 30 -12.78 -42.67 17.87
CA LEU A 30 -13.35 -41.39 17.41
C LEU A 30 -12.79 -40.18 18.19
N LEU A 31 -12.47 -40.35 19.47
CA LEU A 31 -11.83 -39.32 20.29
C LEU A 31 -10.29 -39.35 20.22
N GLY A 32 -9.70 -40.54 20.11
CA GLY A 32 -8.25 -40.73 20.10
C GLY A 32 -7.61 -40.31 18.79
N ALA A 33 -8.25 -40.53 17.64
CA ALA A 33 -7.70 -40.14 16.35
C ALA A 33 -7.51 -38.62 16.19
N PRO A 34 -8.49 -37.76 16.54
CA PRO A 34 -8.28 -36.30 16.54
C PRO A 34 -7.16 -35.86 17.47
N VAL A 35 -7.06 -36.45 18.67
CA VAL A 35 -6.04 -36.08 19.66
C VAL A 35 -4.65 -36.50 19.20
N ALA A 36 -4.52 -37.72 18.66
CA ALA A 36 -3.24 -38.22 18.12
C ALA A 36 -2.78 -37.41 16.90
N LEU A 37 -3.70 -37.10 15.98
CA LEU A 37 -3.43 -36.23 14.84
C LEU A 37 -3.05 -34.81 15.27
N GLY A 38 -3.74 -34.26 16.27
CA GLY A 38 -3.40 -32.95 16.84
C GLY A 38 -2.03 -32.94 17.50
N TYR A 39 -1.68 -33.98 18.25
CA TYR A 39 -0.39 -34.09 18.93
C TYR A 39 0.78 -34.29 17.95
N LEU A 40 0.62 -35.20 16.99
CA LEU A 40 1.61 -35.42 15.93
C LEU A 40 1.75 -34.19 15.02
N GLY A 41 0.62 -33.56 14.66
CA GLY A 41 0.60 -32.33 13.90
C GLY A 41 1.30 -31.18 14.63
N TYR A 42 1.12 -31.07 15.94
CA TYR A 42 1.81 -30.08 16.77
C TYR A 42 3.32 -30.34 16.82
N GLN A 43 3.76 -31.59 17.01
CA GLN A 43 5.19 -31.91 17.01
C GLN A 43 5.85 -31.65 15.64
N LEU A 44 5.18 -31.98 14.54
CA LEU A 44 5.69 -31.68 13.19
C LEU A 44 5.72 -30.18 12.91
N ALA A 45 4.67 -29.43 13.25
CA ALA A 45 4.63 -27.98 13.04
C ALA A 45 5.68 -27.23 13.87
N VAL A 46 5.94 -27.69 15.10
CA VAL A 46 7.01 -27.13 15.94
C VAL A 46 8.39 -27.49 15.38
N SER A 47 8.59 -28.69 14.83
CA SER A 47 9.86 -29.08 14.20
C SER A 47 10.13 -28.39 12.86
N ASP A 48 9.09 -28.05 12.10
CA ASP A 48 9.20 -27.29 10.82
C ASP A 48 9.61 -25.83 11.04
N SER A 49 9.58 -25.34 12.28
CA SER A 49 10.05 -24.00 12.64
C SER A 49 11.57 -23.84 12.44
N ASP A 50 12.34 -24.93 12.54
CA ASP A 50 13.79 -24.93 12.24
C ASP A 50 14.06 -24.91 10.72
N ALA A 51 13.22 -25.58 9.91
CA ALA A 51 13.28 -25.48 8.45
C ALA A 51 12.84 -24.09 7.95
N ASN A 52 11.87 -23.48 8.63
CA ASN A 52 11.47 -22.10 8.39
C ASN A 52 12.57 -21.09 8.77
N GLN A 53 13.51 -21.42 9.66
CA GLN A 53 14.63 -20.52 10.01
C GLN A 53 15.66 -20.39 8.88
N LEU A 54 15.92 -21.47 8.14
CA LEU A 54 16.80 -21.44 6.95
C LEU A 54 16.14 -20.72 5.76
N VAL A 55 14.84 -20.95 5.54
CA VAL A 55 14.05 -20.22 4.52
C VAL A 55 13.85 -18.76 4.93
N SER A 56 13.68 -18.47 6.22
CA SER A 56 13.55 -17.11 6.77
C SER A 56 14.82 -16.30 6.61
N GLN A 57 16.02 -16.88 6.77
CA GLN A 57 17.26 -16.14 6.51
C GLN A 57 17.40 -15.76 5.04
N GLU A 58 17.24 -16.70 4.11
CA GLU A 58 17.32 -16.41 2.67
C GLU A 58 16.20 -15.45 2.21
N ALA A 59 14.99 -15.58 2.76
CA ALA A 59 13.89 -14.66 2.48
C ALA A 59 14.14 -13.25 3.03
N THR A 60 14.73 -13.15 4.23
CA THR A 60 15.07 -11.86 4.86
C THR A 60 16.19 -11.15 4.11
N GLU A 61 17.21 -11.87 3.66
CA GLU A 61 18.30 -11.32 2.85
C GLU A 61 17.79 -10.78 1.51
N LYS A 62 16.92 -11.51 0.82
CA LYS A 62 16.29 -11.05 -0.43
C LYS A 62 15.39 -9.84 -0.21
N TRP A 63 14.71 -9.74 0.93
CA TRP A 63 13.90 -8.58 1.26
C TRP A 63 14.75 -7.36 1.59
N GLN A 64 15.85 -7.55 2.31
CA GLN A 64 16.80 -6.48 2.61
C GLN A 64 17.43 -5.93 1.33
N GLN A 65 17.86 -6.81 0.41
CA GLN A 65 18.37 -6.40 -0.89
C GLN A 65 17.35 -5.56 -1.68
N LYS A 66 16.08 -5.99 -1.72
CA LYS A 66 15.02 -5.21 -2.38
C LYS A 66 14.78 -3.85 -1.74
N LEU A 67 14.86 -3.75 -0.41
CA LEU A 67 14.72 -2.48 0.30
C LEU A 67 15.89 -1.54 -0.03
N ASP A 68 17.10 -2.07 -0.10
CA ASP A 68 18.29 -1.30 -0.47
C ASP A 68 18.22 -0.79 -1.92
N GLU A 69 17.78 -1.64 -2.86
CA GLU A 69 17.53 -1.25 -4.25
C GLU A 69 16.46 -0.16 -4.38
N GLN A 70 15.36 -0.29 -3.64
CA GLN A 70 14.28 0.72 -3.61
C GLN A 70 14.78 2.04 -3.03
N SER A 71 15.53 1.99 -1.93
CA SER A 71 16.15 3.16 -1.31
C SER A 71 17.09 3.89 -2.28
N GLN A 72 17.94 3.15 -2.99
CA GLN A 72 18.83 3.72 -4.01
C GLN A 72 18.05 4.36 -5.16
N THR A 73 16.99 3.72 -5.62
CA THR A 73 16.11 4.25 -6.70
C THR A 73 15.44 5.55 -6.27
N LEU A 74 14.91 5.60 -5.04
CA LEU A 74 14.31 6.81 -4.48
C LEU A 74 15.33 7.94 -4.33
N ALA A 75 16.55 7.62 -3.87
CA ALA A 75 17.62 8.60 -3.77
C ALA A 75 18.03 9.17 -5.15
N GLN A 76 18.06 8.34 -6.19
CA GLN A 76 18.29 8.79 -7.56
C GLN A 76 17.14 9.68 -8.06
N LEU A 77 15.89 9.27 -7.86
CA LEU A 77 14.73 10.06 -8.27
C LEU A 77 14.69 11.42 -7.58
N LYS A 78 14.98 11.47 -6.28
CA LYS A 78 15.08 12.72 -5.51
C LYS A 78 16.15 13.65 -6.07
N ARG A 79 17.36 13.14 -6.33
CA ARG A 79 18.44 13.93 -6.94
C ARG A 79 18.05 14.48 -8.31
N ASN A 80 17.41 13.67 -9.15
CA ASN A 80 16.95 14.10 -10.46
C ASN A 80 15.86 15.19 -10.37
N ALA A 81 14.98 15.11 -9.38
CA ALA A 81 13.98 16.13 -9.11
C ALA A 81 14.63 17.44 -8.64
N GLU A 82 15.61 17.38 -7.75
CA GLU A 82 16.36 18.56 -7.27
C GLU A 82 17.03 19.32 -8.43
N VAL A 83 17.72 18.59 -9.32
CA VAL A 83 18.35 19.20 -10.53
C VAL A 83 17.31 19.86 -11.44
N GLN A 84 16.15 19.24 -11.62
CA GLN A 84 15.07 19.82 -12.43
C GLN A 84 14.47 21.07 -11.78
N LEU A 85 14.29 21.07 -10.46
CA LEU A 85 13.82 22.22 -9.71
C LEU A 85 14.81 23.38 -9.82
N GLU A 86 16.10 23.13 -9.70
CA GLU A 86 17.14 24.16 -9.87
C GLU A 86 17.10 24.80 -11.26
N ALA A 87 16.94 23.98 -12.31
CA ALA A 87 16.78 24.47 -13.68
C ALA A 87 15.50 25.30 -13.86
N LEU A 88 14.39 24.88 -13.26
CA LEU A 88 13.12 25.62 -13.27
C LEU A 88 13.25 26.95 -12.53
N THR A 89 13.88 26.98 -11.36
CA THR A 89 14.13 28.19 -10.59
C THR A 89 14.98 29.19 -11.38
N THR A 90 16.01 28.72 -12.08
CA THR A 90 16.84 29.56 -12.95
C THR A 90 16.03 30.18 -14.10
N ARG A 91 15.12 29.39 -14.70
CA ARG A 91 14.20 29.88 -15.74
C ARG A 91 13.21 30.90 -15.17
N LEU A 92 12.64 30.66 -13.99
CA LEU A 92 11.75 31.60 -13.30
C LEU A 92 12.45 32.92 -12.99
N ALA A 93 13.69 32.89 -12.49
CA ALA A 93 14.49 34.09 -12.24
C ALA A 93 14.75 34.88 -13.53
N THR A 94 15.02 34.18 -14.65
CA THR A 94 15.20 34.81 -15.96
C THR A 94 13.90 35.47 -16.45
N LEU A 95 12.76 34.81 -16.26
CA LEU A 95 11.44 35.38 -16.60
C LEU A 95 11.13 36.61 -15.75
N GLN A 96 11.41 36.56 -14.44
CA GLN A 96 11.23 37.69 -13.54
C GLN A 96 12.11 38.89 -13.95
N ALA A 97 13.38 38.66 -14.30
CA ALA A 97 14.27 39.71 -14.79
C ALA A 97 13.78 40.35 -16.10
N ARG A 98 13.17 39.55 -16.99
CA ARG A 98 12.56 40.07 -18.23
C ARG A 98 11.30 40.89 -17.94
N MET A 99 10.47 40.46 -17.00
CA MET A 99 9.29 41.20 -16.56
C MET A 99 9.69 42.57 -15.99
N LEU A 100 10.66 42.62 -15.08
CA LEU A 100 11.17 43.88 -14.53
C LEU A 100 11.67 44.85 -15.61
N ARG A 101 12.34 44.33 -16.65
CA ARG A 101 12.75 45.15 -17.80
C ARG A 101 11.56 45.63 -18.62
N LEU A 102 10.51 44.84 -18.72
CA LEU A 102 9.28 45.18 -19.43
C LEU A 102 8.52 46.27 -18.67
N ASP A 103 8.47 46.18 -17.34
CA ASP A 103 7.89 47.20 -16.45
C ASP A 103 8.64 48.53 -16.59
N ALA A 104 9.98 48.50 -16.56
CA ALA A 104 10.81 49.69 -16.77
C ALA A 104 10.66 50.31 -18.18
N LEU A 105 10.45 49.48 -19.20
CA LEU A 105 10.12 49.97 -20.55
C LEU A 105 8.73 50.59 -20.59
N GLY A 106 7.76 50.03 -19.86
CA GLY A 106 6.41 50.57 -19.70
C GLY A 106 6.44 51.97 -19.07
N GLU A 107 7.16 52.14 -17.96
CA GLU A 107 7.32 53.42 -17.27
C GLU A 107 7.99 54.50 -18.14
N ARG A 108 9.02 54.10 -18.91
CA ARG A 108 9.66 55.03 -19.86
C ARG A 108 8.71 55.41 -21.00
N LEU A 109 7.88 54.48 -21.47
CA LEU A 109 6.93 54.74 -22.56
C LEU A 109 5.81 55.67 -22.11
N THR A 110 5.24 55.50 -20.92
CA THR A 110 4.21 56.40 -20.38
C THR A 110 4.75 57.83 -20.23
N THR A 111 6.00 57.97 -19.78
CA THR A 111 6.69 59.27 -19.66
C THR A 111 6.89 59.95 -21.02
N VAL A 112 7.27 59.21 -22.07
CA VAL A 112 7.52 59.78 -23.40
C VAL A 112 6.22 60.10 -24.16
N ALA A 113 5.16 59.31 -23.92
CA ALA A 113 3.87 59.46 -24.58
C ALA A 113 2.88 60.38 -23.82
N ASP A 114 3.31 60.98 -22.70
CA ASP A 114 2.49 61.84 -21.82
C ASP A 114 1.17 61.17 -21.41
N LEU A 115 1.24 59.87 -21.11
CA LEU A 115 0.09 59.08 -20.68
C LEU A 115 -0.11 59.23 -19.17
N ASP A 116 -1.38 59.27 -18.74
CA ASP A 116 -1.74 59.40 -17.33
C ASP A 116 -1.11 58.28 -16.49
N THR A 117 -0.18 58.66 -15.61
CA THR A 117 0.55 57.73 -14.73
C THR A 117 -0.37 57.05 -13.70
N SER A 118 -1.56 57.62 -13.48
CA SER A 118 -2.59 57.03 -12.61
C SER A 118 -3.28 55.81 -13.22
N GLU A 119 -3.33 55.71 -14.55
CA GLU A 119 -3.93 54.56 -15.25
C GLU A 119 -2.90 53.44 -15.46
N PHE A 120 -1.62 53.80 -15.61
CA PHE A 120 -0.51 52.86 -15.86
C PHE A 120 0.61 53.01 -14.84
N ASP A 121 0.37 52.50 -13.63
CA ASP A 121 1.35 52.44 -12.54
C ASP A 121 2.02 51.05 -12.48
N PHE A 122 3.29 50.99 -12.92
CA PHE A 122 4.10 49.77 -12.90
C PHE A 122 4.82 49.52 -11.56
N SER A 123 4.70 50.42 -10.58
CA SER A 123 5.28 50.23 -9.24
C SER A 123 4.46 49.26 -8.38
N GLN A 124 3.22 48.99 -8.78
CA GLN A 124 2.32 48.10 -8.08
C GLN A 124 2.26 46.72 -8.76
N PRO A 125 2.04 45.65 -7.99
CA PRO A 125 1.86 44.33 -8.57
C PRO A 125 0.67 44.34 -9.56
N PRO A 126 0.78 43.64 -10.70
CA PRO A 126 -0.24 43.66 -11.72
C PRO A 126 -1.58 43.17 -11.16
N ALA A 127 -2.68 43.80 -11.59
CA ALA A 127 -4.02 43.40 -11.16
C ALA A 127 -4.27 41.93 -11.51
N ALA A 128 -4.60 41.12 -10.50
CA ALA A 128 -5.06 39.76 -10.70
C ALA A 128 -6.47 39.82 -11.27
N GLY A 129 -6.59 39.90 -12.60
CA GLY A 129 -7.88 39.97 -13.28
C GLY A 129 -8.83 38.87 -12.79
N GLY A 130 -9.99 39.27 -12.30
CA GLY A 130 -11.00 38.38 -11.74
C GLY A 130 -12.07 39.14 -10.98
N ILE A 131 -13.26 38.55 -10.84
CA ILE A 131 -14.31 39.07 -9.98
C ILE A 131 -13.82 38.87 -8.54
N LEU A 132 -13.67 39.94 -7.76
CA LEU A 132 -13.46 39.82 -6.32
C LEU A 132 -14.75 39.25 -5.72
N ILE A 133 -14.82 37.93 -5.60
CA ILE A 133 -15.84 37.28 -4.79
C ILE A 133 -15.49 37.66 -3.36
N SER A 134 -16.02 38.80 -2.90
CA SER A 134 -16.09 39.10 -1.49
C SER A 134 -16.99 38.04 -0.90
N ASP A 135 -16.38 37.01 -0.32
CA ASP A 135 -17.05 36.04 0.53
C ASP A 135 -17.57 36.81 1.74
N SER A 136 -18.79 37.34 1.59
CA SER A 136 -19.59 37.82 2.71
C SER A 136 -20.04 36.59 3.50
N GLY A 137 -19.11 36.02 4.26
CA GLY A 137 -19.41 35.04 5.30
C GLY A 137 -20.17 35.72 6.42
N THR A 138 -21.50 35.67 6.36
CA THR A 138 -22.34 35.86 7.53
C THR A 138 -22.44 34.53 8.28
N VAL A 139 -21.88 34.54 9.49
CA VAL A 139 -22.06 33.56 10.58
C VAL A 139 -23.53 33.37 10.91
#